data_AF-A0A6G3WTP1-F1
#
_entry.id   AF-A0A6G3WTP1-F1
#
_cell.length_a   1.000
_cell.length_b   1.000
_cell.length_c   1.000
_cell.angle_alpha   90.00
_cell.angle_beta   90.00
_cell.angle_gamma   90.00
#
_symmetry.space_group_name_H-M   'P 1'
#
loop_
_entity.id
_entity.type
_entity.pdbx_description
1 polymer ?
#
loop_
_entity_poly.entity_id
_entity_poly.type
_entity_poly.pdbx_seq_one_letter_code
_entity_poly.pdbx_strand_id
1 'polypeptide(L)' 'YWNTQNGPGTMTSHDAMVGGAGFGETIRSLNGALECDGGNPGSVAARVERYERVTGIVGVAPGSGLTC' A
#
# COMPACT_ATOMS: atom_id res chain seq x y z
N TYR A 1 10.51 8.18 -5.94
CA TYR A 1 9.77 7.81 -4.72
C TYR A 1 9.52 6.30 -4.70
N TRP A 2 8.61 5.77 -5.52
CA TRP A 2 8.22 4.35 -5.52
C TRP A 2 9.36 3.31 -5.49
N ASN A 3 10.41 3.49 -6.30
CA ASN A 3 11.55 2.55 -6.39
C ASN A 3 12.76 2.91 -5.52
N THR A 4 12.70 4.00 -4.74
CA THR A 4 13.92 4.57 -4.12
C THR A 4 13.74 5.14 -2.73
N GLN A 5 12.51 5.30 -2.24
CA GLN A 5 12.22 5.97 -0.98
C GLN A 5 11.35 5.07 -0.11
N ASN A 6 11.68 5.02 1.18
CA ASN A 6 10.91 4.29 2.17
C ASN A 6 9.83 5.17 2.84
N GLY A 7 9.94 6.50 2.74
CA GLY A 7 9.07 7.42 3.47
C GLY A 7 9.03 7.07 4.97
N PRO A 8 7.85 7.04 5.61
CA PRO A 8 7.71 6.60 7.01
C PRO A 8 7.64 5.07 7.18
N GLY A 9 7.76 4.29 6.10
CA GLY A 9 7.84 2.83 6.12
C GLY A 9 9.29 2.31 6.26
N THR A 10 9.45 1.00 6.09
CA THR A 10 10.76 0.32 6.25
C THR A 10 11.36 -0.19 4.94
N MET A 11 10.62 -0.11 3.83
CA MET A 11 11.04 -0.56 2.50
C MET A 11 10.48 0.34 1.41
N THR A 12 10.96 0.19 0.17
CA THR A 12 10.37 0.91 -0.95
C THR A 12 9.01 0.30 -1.31
N SER A 13 8.11 1.10 -1.87
CA SER A 13 6.83 0.57 -2.37
C SER A 13 7.03 -0.47 -3.49
N HIS A 14 8.11 -0.36 -4.27
CA HIS A 14 8.49 -1.39 -5.24
C HIS A 14 8.78 -2.73 -4.55
N ASP A 15 9.69 -2.72 -3.56
CA ASP A 15 10.09 -3.94 -2.83
C ASP A 15 8.91 -4.58 -2.10
N ALA A 16 7.99 -3.78 -1.58
CA ALA A 16 6.76 -4.27 -0.97
C ALA A 16 5.92 -5.12 -1.93
N MET A 17 5.81 -4.70 -3.19
CA MET A 17 5.01 -5.41 -4.20
C MET A 17 5.76 -6.61 -4.78
N VAL A 18 7.03 -6.46 -5.18
CA VAL A 18 7.78 -7.57 -5.81
C VAL A 18 8.24 -8.62 -4.80
N GLY A 19 8.42 -8.22 -3.54
CA GLY A 19 8.78 -9.09 -2.41
C GLY A 19 7.58 -9.70 -1.69
N GLY A 20 6.35 -9.33 -2.05
CA GLY A 20 5.13 -9.89 -1.46
C GLY A 20 4.81 -9.44 -0.03
N ALA A 21 5.33 -8.29 0.41
CA ALA A 21 5.01 -7.71 1.72
C ALA A 21 3.58 -7.14 1.80
N GLY A 22 2.97 -6.85 0.65
CA GLY A 22 1.57 -6.45 0.53
C GLY A 22 1.37 -4.96 0.23
N PHE A 23 0.18 -4.62 -0.27
CA PHE A 23 -0.14 -3.24 -0.69
C PHE A 23 -0.14 -2.25 0.49
N GLY A 24 -0.43 -2.71 1.71
CA GLY A 24 -0.40 -1.93 2.94
C GLY A 24 0.96 -1.29 3.22
N GLU A 25 2.06 -1.99 2.89
CA GLU A 25 3.41 -1.43 3.03
C GLU A 25 3.70 -0.31 2.03
N THR A 26 2.99 -0.28 0.90
CA THR A 26 3.04 0.87 -0.03
C THR A 26 2.34 2.09 0.56
N ILE A 27 1.20 1.89 1.24
CA ILE A 27 0.47 2.96 1.96
C ILE A 27 1.36 3.48 3.10
N ARG A 28 1.95 2.56 3.87
CA ARG A 28 2.88 2.87 4.96
C ARG A 28 4.06 3.70 4.47
N SER A 29 4.66 3.33 3.35
CA SER A 29 5.81 4.05 2.79
C SER A 29 5.46 5.39 2.14
N LEU A 30 4.19 5.65 1.81
CA LEU A 30 3.74 6.91 1.21
C LEU A 30 3.28 7.94 2.25
N ASN A 31 2.46 7.52 3.23
CA ASN A 31 1.91 8.42 4.23
C ASN A 31 1.57 7.70 5.56
N GLY A 32 2.30 6.63 5.87
CA GLY A 32 1.97 5.76 6.99
C GLY A 32 1.94 6.43 8.35
N ALA A 33 2.75 7.47 8.57
CA ALA A 33 2.76 8.21 9.83
C ALA A 33 1.43 8.90 10.16
N LEU A 34 0.59 9.17 9.15
CA LEU A 34 -0.72 9.83 9.33
C LEU A 34 -1.90 8.89 9.07
N GLU A 35 -1.71 7.84 8.27
CA GLU A 35 -2.82 6.99 7.81
C GLU A 35 -2.86 5.62 8.49
N CYS A 36 -1.71 4.97 8.68
CA CYS A 36 -1.63 3.61 9.20
C CYS A 36 -1.84 3.56 10.72
N ASP A 37 -1.96 2.34 11.26
CA ASP A 37 -2.05 2.04 12.68
C ASP A 37 -3.22 2.77 13.37
N GLY A 38 -4.31 2.97 12.60
CA GLY A 38 -5.52 3.66 13.03
C GLY A 38 -5.49 5.19 12.88
N GLY A 39 -4.43 5.78 12.31
CA GLY A 39 -4.32 7.23 12.11
C GLY A 39 -5.43 7.81 11.22
N ASN A 40 -5.72 7.14 10.10
CA ASN A 40 -6.87 7.49 9.25
C ASN A 40 -7.42 6.26 8.49
N PRO A 41 -8.30 5.46 9.15
CA PRO A 41 -8.86 4.25 8.55
C PRO A 41 -9.66 4.50 7.25
N GLY A 42 -10.30 5.67 7.13
CA GLY A 42 -11.06 6.04 5.93
C GLY A 42 -10.14 6.24 4.72
N SER A 43 -8.97 6.86 4.92
CA SER A 43 -7.97 7.04 3.86
C SER A 43 -7.37 5.70 3.41
N VAL A 44 -7.02 4.83 4.36
CA VAL A 44 -6.52 3.48 4.05
C VAL A 44 -7.56 2.71 3.23
N ALA A 45 -8.83 2.69 3.67
CA ALA A 45 -9.90 2.02 2.94
C ALA A 45 -10.07 2.55 1.51
N ALA A 46 -10.04 3.88 1.32
CA ALA A 46 -10.14 4.49 0.00
C ALA A 46 -8.95 4.12 -0.93
N ARG A 47 -7.74 3.98 -0.37
CA ARG A 47 -6.57 3.50 -1.12
C ARG A 47 -6.72 2.05 -1.54
N VAL A 48 -7.18 1.19 -0.63
CA VAL A 48 -7.42 -0.24 -0.91
C VAL A 48 -8.48 -0.39 -1.99
N GLU A 49 -9.62 0.29 -1.87
CA GLU A 49 -10.70 0.24 -2.87
C GLU A 49 -10.18 0.66 -4.26
N ARG A 50 -9.36 1.72 -4.31
CA ARG A 50 -8.76 2.18 -5.58
C ARG A 50 -7.78 1.17 -6.14
N TYR A 51 -6.99 0.51 -5.30
CA TYR A 51 -6.07 -0.54 -5.71
C TYR A 51 -6.81 -1.77 -6.26
N GLU A 52 -7.82 -2.27 -5.54
CA GLU A 52 -8.65 -3.40 -5.96
C GLU A 52 -9.36 -3.14 -7.29
N ARG A 53 -9.84 -1.91 -7.52
CA ARG A 53 -10.41 -1.54 -8.82
C ARG A 53 -9.35 -1.60 -9.93
N VAL A 54 -8.14 -1.12 -9.69
CA VAL A 54 -7.05 -1.16 -10.67
C VAL A 54 -6.67 -2.61 -10.99
N THR A 55 -6.50 -3.47 -9.97
CA THR A 55 -6.18 -4.88 -10.18
C THR A 55 -7.28 -5.63 -10.90
N GLY A 56 -8.55 -5.30 -10.62
CA GLY A 56 -9.71 -5.81 -11.34
C GLY A 56 -9.72 -5.43 -12.83
N ILE A 57 -9.33 -4.19 -13.17
CA ILE A 57 -9.23 -3.74 -14.57
C ILE A 57 -8.16 -4.51 -15.34
N VAL A 58 -7.00 -4.75 -14.72
CA VAL A 58 -5.89 -5.45 -15.39
C VAL A 58 -5.95 -6.98 -15.25
N GLY A 59 -7.01 -7.50 -14.61
CA GLY A 59 -7.26 -8.94 -14.51
C GLY A 59 -6.28 -9.70 -13.60
N VAL A 60 -5.75 -9.06 -12.56
CA VAL A 60 -4.84 -9.69 -11.58
C VAL A 60 -5.43 -9.68 -10.18
N ALA A 61 -5.01 -10.61 -9.33
CA ALA A 61 -5.39 -10.62 -7.93
C ALA A 61 -4.69 -9.46 -7.17
N PRO A 62 -5.37 -8.79 -6.21
CA PRO A 62 -4.76 -7.75 -5.38
C PRO A 62 -3.72 -8.28 -4.39
N GLY A 63 -3.68 -9.59 -4.14
CA GLY A 63 -2.78 -10.18 -3.16
C GLY A 63 -3.27 -10.01 -1.71
N SER A 64 -2.35 -10.16 -0.77
CA SER A 64 -2.61 -10.07 0.68
C SER A 64 -2.00 -8.80 1.30
N GLY A 65 -2.28 -8.55 2.58
CA GLY A 65 -1.69 -7.44 3.32
C GLY A 65 -2.08 -6.08 2.73
N LEU A 66 -3.37 -5.89 2.40
CA LEU A 66 -3.83 -4.69 1.70
C LEU A 66 -3.87 -3.44 2.57
N THR A 67 -4.02 -3.62 3.88
CA THR A 67 -4.17 -2.55 4.86
C THR A 67 -2.90 -2.34 5.68
N CYS A 68 -2.78 -1.13 6.20
CA CYS A 68 -1.95 -0.73 7.33
C CYS A 68 -2.85 0.09 8.27
#